data_AF-A0A1K1YHL3-F1
#
_entry.id   AF-A0A1K1YHL3-F1
#
_cell.length_a   1.000
_cell.length_b   1.000
_cell.length_c   1.000
_cell.angle_alpha   90.00
_cell.angle_beta   90.00
_cell.angle_gamma   90.00
#
_symmetry.space_group_name_H-M   'P 1'
#
loop_
_entity.id
_entity.type
_entity.pdbx_description
1 polymer ?
#
loop_
_entity_poly.entity_id
_entity_poly.type
_entity_poly.pdbx_seq_one_letter_code
_entity_poly.pdbx_strand_id
1 'polypeptide(L)'
;MHIENLKRFLDAGTTFSFGDRVTPHTANDFWRWAFSNMNVPVLRGVLIEYLVAQKLIAHCDDIVGDTVRALTTYTPGPGDLTRSIEKHYQVQPHGDVFDLQLSWGVTLEIKSTASPANWRLNKTCRWNIIEDKNLKETVFPAQFYILAQMGPQVSFSDSALNLGAITFHVRTGEELERLAAGQQSLGFARFVGDESARPGCGYDQLPAVLLDLQTQRLQRVRKKLRPDWKLVPRDGQDDFMPLAVERDGKVEAWWYWQVEVEGKWTAVPIEPIESPWLPDETPGWRDWEAAGFAYVPEVVAMAEPEEAIVGP
;
A
#
# COMPACT_ATOMS: atom_id res chain seq x y z
N MET A 1 11.14 10.93 11.78
CA MET A 1 11.05 11.99 12.82
C MET A 1 10.90 11.32 14.18
N HIS A 2 11.87 11.41 15.10
CA HIS A 2 11.80 10.73 16.40
C HIS A 2 10.59 11.20 17.23
N ILE A 3 10.00 10.31 18.03
CA ILE A 3 8.85 10.60 18.94
C ILE A 3 9.11 11.83 19.82
N GLU A 4 10.36 12.08 20.21
CA GLU A 4 10.77 13.27 20.97
C GLU A 4 10.67 14.57 20.17
N ASN A 5 10.91 14.53 18.86
CA ASN A 5 10.73 15.68 17.97
C ASN A 5 9.25 15.98 17.72
N LEU A 6 8.40 14.94 17.66
CA LEU A 6 6.95 15.14 17.59
C LEU A 6 6.41 15.72 18.89
N LYS A 7 6.84 15.22 20.06
CA LYS A 7 6.53 15.83 21.36
C LYS A 7 7.00 17.28 21.43
N ARG A 8 8.25 17.56 21.05
CA ARG A 8 8.76 18.94 20.94
C ARG A 8 7.93 19.80 19.98
N PHE A 9 7.54 19.27 18.82
CA PHE A 9 6.74 19.99 17.82
C PHE A 9 5.33 20.34 18.35
N LEU A 10 4.73 19.42 19.12
CA LEU A 10 3.43 19.62 19.76
C LEU A 10 3.50 20.55 20.98
N ASP A 11 4.58 20.46 21.76
CA ASP A 11 4.76 21.20 23.02
C ASP A 11 5.39 22.59 22.83
N ALA A 12 6.14 22.83 21.74
CA ALA A 12 6.93 24.05 21.56
C ALA A 12 6.16 25.25 20.99
N GLY A 13 4.84 25.15 20.80
CA GLY A 13 4.07 26.24 20.17
C GLY A 13 4.56 26.57 18.76
N THR A 14 5.08 25.57 18.03
CA THR A 14 5.67 25.76 16.71
C THR A 14 4.63 26.33 15.75
N THR A 15 4.93 27.51 15.22
CA THR A 15 4.10 28.22 14.24
C THR A 15 4.35 27.69 12.83
N PHE A 16 3.31 27.60 12.01
CA PHE A 16 3.48 27.29 10.58
C PHE A 16 4.07 28.49 9.84
N SER A 17 4.81 28.27 8.75
CA SER A 17 5.29 29.34 7.87
C SER A 17 5.15 28.98 6.40
N PHE A 18 5.04 30.01 5.56
CA PHE A 18 5.09 29.92 4.10
C PHE A 18 6.28 30.76 3.60
N GLY A 19 7.40 30.10 3.31
CA GLY A 19 8.68 30.78 3.10
C GLY A 19 9.05 31.62 4.33
N ASP A 20 9.33 32.90 4.12
CA ASP A 20 9.72 33.83 5.18
C ASP A 20 8.55 34.36 6.04
N ARG A 21 7.31 33.97 5.72
CA ARG A 21 6.12 34.44 6.43
C ARG A 21 5.66 33.42 7.47
N VAL A 22 5.87 33.76 8.73
CA VAL A 22 5.36 32.99 9.87
C VAL A 22 3.88 33.31 10.09
N THR A 23 3.07 32.28 10.24
CA THR A 23 1.64 32.39 10.54
C THR A 23 1.42 32.53 12.06
N PRO A 24 0.31 33.13 12.51
CA PRO A 24 -0.02 33.19 13.92
C PRO A 24 -0.56 31.86 14.47
N HIS A 25 -0.67 30.82 13.62
CA HIS A 25 -1.25 29.53 13.97
C HIS A 25 -0.15 28.53 14.29
N THR A 26 -0.36 27.77 15.36
CA THR A 26 0.57 26.77 15.84
C THR A 26 0.13 25.36 15.49
N ALA A 27 1.06 24.41 15.51
CA ALA A 27 0.75 22.98 15.46
C ALA A 27 -0.30 22.59 16.52
N ASN A 28 -0.22 23.17 17.71
CA ASN A 28 -1.19 22.94 18.78
C ASN A 28 -2.59 23.50 18.41
N ASP A 29 -2.68 24.66 17.76
CA ASP A 29 -3.95 25.20 17.26
C ASP A 29 -4.57 24.28 16.20
N PHE A 30 -3.74 23.75 15.29
CA PHE A 30 -4.18 22.77 14.30
C PHE A 30 -4.69 21.49 14.96
N TRP A 31 -3.96 20.92 15.92
CA TRP A 31 -4.39 19.71 16.61
C TRP A 31 -5.63 19.93 17.48
N ARG A 32 -5.70 21.04 18.23
CA ARG A 32 -6.90 21.42 18.98
C ARG A 32 -8.09 21.56 18.06
N TRP A 33 -7.94 22.23 16.92
CA TRP A 33 -9.00 22.34 15.90
C TRP A 33 -9.35 20.97 15.31
N ALA A 34 -8.36 20.15 14.92
CA ALA A 34 -8.57 18.85 14.31
C ALA A 34 -9.28 17.87 15.25
N PHE A 35 -8.88 17.81 16.53
CA PHE A 35 -9.48 16.96 17.54
C PHE A 35 -10.83 17.49 18.06
N SER A 36 -11.03 18.82 18.10
CA SER A 36 -12.35 19.40 18.42
C SER A 36 -13.35 19.33 17.25
N ASN A 37 -12.87 19.29 16.01
CA ASN A 37 -13.64 19.07 14.79
C ASN A 37 -13.52 17.64 14.24
N MET A 38 -13.19 16.65 15.07
CA MET A 38 -13.22 15.25 14.65
C MET A 38 -14.62 14.77 14.28
N ASN A 39 -15.65 15.62 14.28
CA ASN A 39 -16.90 15.36 13.59
C ASN A 39 -16.82 15.43 12.06
N VAL A 40 -15.70 15.93 11.52
CA VAL A 40 -15.43 15.95 10.07
C VAL A 40 -14.96 14.56 9.62
N PRO A 41 -15.66 13.91 8.67
CA PRO A 41 -15.33 12.55 8.20
C PRO A 41 -13.89 12.37 7.71
N VAL A 42 -13.26 13.44 7.19
CA VAL A 42 -11.88 13.40 6.65
C VAL A 42 -10.85 13.09 7.74
N LEU A 43 -10.89 13.82 8.86
CA LEU A 43 -9.94 13.61 9.96
C LEU A 43 -10.14 12.26 10.65
N ARG A 44 -11.39 11.77 10.71
CA ARG A 44 -11.70 10.42 11.18
C ARG A 44 -11.10 9.36 10.24
N GLY A 45 -11.17 9.59 8.93
CA GLY A 45 -10.61 8.68 7.94
C GLY A 45 -9.09 8.53 8.07
N VAL A 46 -8.37 9.65 8.18
CA VAL A 46 -6.91 9.66 8.38
C VAL A 46 -6.53 8.95 9.69
N LEU A 47 -7.28 9.16 10.77
CA LEU A 47 -7.02 8.47 12.04
C LEU A 47 -7.23 6.95 11.91
N ILE A 48 -8.28 6.50 11.24
CA ILE A 48 -8.54 5.08 11.01
C ILE A 48 -7.42 4.45 10.20
N GLU A 49 -6.99 5.11 9.13
CA GLU A 49 -5.88 4.65 8.29
C GLU A 49 -4.60 4.47 9.12
N TYR A 50 -4.25 5.47 9.92
CA TYR A 50 -3.11 5.39 10.84
C TYR A 50 -3.22 4.20 11.81
N LEU A 51 -4.37 4.03 12.48
CA LEU A 51 -4.56 2.95 13.45
C LEU A 51 -4.46 1.58 12.78
N VAL A 52 -5.13 1.40 11.64
CA VAL A 52 -5.04 0.16 10.85
C VAL A 52 -3.59 -0.10 10.44
N ALA A 53 -2.89 0.90 9.90
CA ALA A 53 -1.51 0.72 9.48
C ALA A 53 -0.61 0.28 10.64
N GLN A 54 -0.71 0.93 11.80
CA GLN A 54 0.05 0.52 13.00
C GLN A 54 -0.27 -0.91 13.44
N LYS A 55 -1.55 -1.30 13.42
CA LYS A 55 -1.95 -2.69 13.74
C LYS A 55 -1.32 -3.69 12.79
N LEU A 56 -1.32 -3.41 11.49
CA LEU A 56 -0.80 -4.33 10.48
C LEU A 56 0.73 -4.41 10.49
N ILE A 57 1.42 -3.30 10.74
CA ILE A 57 2.88 -3.27 10.93
C ILE A 57 3.29 -4.13 12.12
N ALA A 58 2.56 -4.01 13.25
CA ALA A 58 2.83 -4.81 14.45
C ALA A 58 2.56 -6.32 14.26
N HIS A 59 1.79 -6.69 13.24
CA HIS A 59 1.43 -8.08 12.89
C HIS A 59 2.07 -8.52 11.56
N CYS A 60 3.05 -7.77 11.06
CA CYS A 60 3.65 -8.03 9.75
C CYS A 60 4.26 -9.44 9.67
N ASP A 61 4.99 -9.85 10.70
CA ASP A 61 5.61 -11.18 10.76
C ASP A 61 4.60 -12.31 10.60
N ASP A 62 3.42 -12.15 11.19
CA ASP A 62 2.34 -13.13 11.09
C ASP A 62 1.77 -13.14 9.66
N ILE A 63 1.46 -11.97 9.11
CA ILE A 63 0.78 -11.82 7.82
C ILE A 63 1.67 -12.31 6.66
N VAL A 64 2.95 -11.95 6.64
CA VAL A 64 3.83 -12.21 5.48
C VAL A 64 4.94 -13.23 5.75
N GLY A 65 5.20 -13.61 7.01
CA GLY A 65 6.34 -14.46 7.37
C GLY A 65 6.37 -15.79 6.63
N ASP A 66 5.23 -16.46 6.47
CA ASP A 66 5.14 -17.71 5.71
C ASP A 66 5.40 -17.51 4.22
N THR A 67 5.00 -16.37 3.66
CA THR A 67 5.29 -16.01 2.27
C THR A 67 6.79 -15.82 2.08
N VAL A 68 7.45 -15.05 2.96
CA VAL A 68 8.89 -14.82 2.91
C VAL A 68 9.65 -16.15 3.02
N ARG A 69 9.30 -16.99 4.00
CA ARG A 69 9.93 -18.31 4.20
C ARG A 69 9.71 -19.25 3.01
N ALA A 70 8.57 -19.16 2.34
CA ALA A 70 8.25 -20.01 1.20
C ALA A 70 8.95 -19.56 -0.09
N LEU A 71 8.99 -18.24 -0.34
CA LEU A 71 9.42 -17.67 -1.63
C LEU A 71 10.86 -17.17 -1.62
N THR A 72 11.51 -17.12 -0.47
CA THR A 72 12.89 -16.64 -0.35
C THR A 72 13.77 -17.61 0.42
N THR A 73 15.09 -17.41 0.32
CA THR A 73 16.06 -18.08 1.20
C THR A 73 16.15 -17.43 2.58
N TYR A 74 15.57 -16.25 2.77
CA TYR A 74 15.57 -15.55 4.05
C TYR A 74 14.58 -16.20 5.03
N THR A 75 15.04 -16.36 6.27
CA THR A 75 14.24 -16.91 7.38
C THR A 75 14.15 -15.84 8.47
N PRO A 76 13.13 -14.97 8.43
CA PRO A 76 13.00 -13.89 9.40
C PRO A 76 12.79 -14.42 10.81
N GLY A 77 13.51 -13.85 11.78
CA GLY A 77 13.25 -14.01 13.20
C GLY A 77 12.14 -13.06 13.68
N PRO A 78 11.71 -13.19 14.94
CA PRO A 78 10.69 -12.30 15.51
C PRO A 78 11.08 -10.81 15.44
N GLY A 79 10.17 -10.00 14.91
CA GLY A 79 10.24 -8.56 14.69
C GLY A 79 11.09 -8.12 13.51
N ASP A 80 11.70 -9.03 12.74
CA ASP A 80 12.58 -8.66 11.63
C ASP A 80 11.81 -7.93 10.52
N LEU A 81 10.62 -8.42 10.16
CA LEU A 81 9.86 -7.82 9.05
C LEU A 81 9.26 -6.49 9.49
N THR A 82 8.71 -6.41 10.70
CA THR A 82 8.26 -5.13 11.30
C THR A 82 9.36 -4.07 11.29
N ARG A 83 10.58 -4.40 11.76
CA ARG A 83 11.72 -3.45 11.76
C ARG A 83 12.14 -3.01 10.37
N SER A 84 12.01 -3.88 9.36
CA SER A 84 12.33 -3.50 7.98
C SER A 84 11.35 -2.45 7.45
N ILE A 85 10.06 -2.57 7.77
CA ILE A 85 9.05 -1.57 7.36
C ILE A 85 9.25 -0.23 8.05
N GLU A 86 9.57 -0.18 9.35
CA GLU A 86 9.65 1.07 10.12
C GLU A 86 10.59 2.11 9.52
N LYS A 87 11.66 1.66 8.85
CA LYS A 87 12.62 2.54 8.16
C LYS A 87 12.03 3.17 6.89
N HIS A 88 11.21 2.43 6.15
CA HIS A 88 10.68 2.84 4.85
C HIS A 88 9.25 3.41 4.93
N TYR A 89 8.46 3.11 5.96
CA TYR A 89 7.13 3.68 6.15
C TYR A 89 7.16 5.20 6.39
N GLN A 90 8.29 5.76 6.86
CA GLN A 90 8.47 7.22 7.01
C GLN A 90 8.70 7.93 5.67
N VAL A 91 9.09 7.19 4.64
CA VAL A 91 9.49 7.69 3.32
C VAL A 91 8.89 6.74 2.29
N GLN A 92 7.56 6.67 2.20
CA GLN A 92 6.94 5.87 1.15
C GLN A 92 7.34 6.51 -0.19
N PRO A 93 8.21 5.85 -1.00
CA PRO A 93 8.77 6.47 -2.20
C PRO A 93 7.76 6.57 -3.34
N HIS A 94 6.54 6.06 -3.14
CA HIS A 94 5.53 5.84 -4.18
C HIS A 94 4.24 6.60 -3.84
N GLY A 95 4.40 7.83 -3.33
CA GLY A 95 3.33 8.68 -2.79
C GLY A 95 1.95 8.46 -3.43
N ASP A 96 0.94 8.27 -2.58
CA ASP A 96 -0.48 8.12 -2.92
C ASP A 96 -0.91 6.88 -3.72
N VAL A 97 -0.02 5.95 -4.10
CA VAL A 97 -0.47 4.73 -4.82
C VAL A 97 -1.07 3.67 -3.87
N PHE A 98 -0.50 3.56 -2.67
CA PHE A 98 -0.95 2.66 -1.59
C PHE A 98 -0.85 3.37 -0.24
N ASP A 99 -1.80 3.10 0.64
CA ASP A 99 -1.76 3.63 2.01
C ASP A 99 -0.71 2.89 2.89
N LEU A 100 -0.41 1.61 2.60
CA LEU A 100 0.61 0.83 3.30
C LEU A 100 1.28 -0.23 2.41
N GLN A 101 2.60 -0.39 2.55
CA GLN A 101 3.35 -1.53 2.01
C GLN A 101 4.07 -2.26 3.14
N LEU A 102 3.69 -3.52 3.36
CA LEU A 102 4.39 -4.43 4.26
C LEU A 102 5.62 -5.05 3.57
N SER A 103 6.47 -5.72 4.34
CA SER A 103 7.65 -6.41 3.81
C SER A 103 7.27 -7.38 2.70
N TRP A 104 8.21 -7.58 1.78
CA TRP A 104 8.01 -8.41 0.58
C TRP A 104 6.97 -7.86 -0.40
N GLY A 105 6.78 -6.54 -0.43
CA GLY A 105 5.95 -5.88 -1.43
C GLY A 105 4.45 -6.12 -1.26
N VAL A 106 4.00 -6.47 -0.06
CA VAL A 106 2.58 -6.66 0.20
C VAL A 106 1.89 -5.30 0.38
N THR A 107 1.14 -4.88 -0.63
CA THR A 107 0.55 -3.54 -0.71
C THR A 107 -0.92 -3.54 -0.29
N LEU A 108 -1.29 -2.52 0.47
CA LEU A 108 -2.61 -2.33 1.02
C LEU A 108 -3.12 -0.91 0.76
N GLU A 109 -4.38 -0.84 0.37
CA GLU A 109 -5.16 0.39 0.34
C GLU A 109 -6.18 0.36 1.48
N ILE A 110 -6.24 1.42 2.27
CA ILE A 110 -7.12 1.58 3.44
C ILE A 110 -8.02 2.78 3.23
N LYS A 111 -9.31 2.51 2.97
CA LYS A 111 -10.34 3.55 2.85
C LYS A 111 -11.32 3.47 4.00
N SER A 112 -12.02 4.58 4.23
CA SER A 112 -13.06 4.66 5.25
C SER A 112 -14.30 5.36 4.71
N THR A 113 -15.47 5.02 5.26
CA THR A 113 -16.72 5.69 4.91
C THR A 113 -17.71 5.72 6.06
N ALA A 114 -18.38 6.86 6.24
CA ALA A 114 -19.59 7.01 7.06
C ALA A 114 -20.86 7.14 6.19
N SER A 115 -20.69 7.16 4.86
CA SER A 115 -21.77 7.39 3.88
C SER A 115 -21.77 6.31 2.80
N PRO A 116 -22.19 5.07 3.13
CA PRO A 116 -22.16 3.93 2.19
C PRO A 116 -22.83 4.20 0.84
N ALA A 117 -23.94 4.95 0.83
CA ALA A 117 -24.71 5.24 -0.38
C ALA A 117 -23.92 6.03 -1.45
N ASN A 118 -23.01 6.91 -1.01
CA ASN A 118 -22.25 7.80 -1.88
C ASN A 118 -20.80 7.35 -2.09
N TRP A 119 -20.37 6.30 -1.40
CA TRP A 119 -18.99 5.85 -1.45
C TRP A 119 -18.68 5.11 -2.75
N ARG A 120 -17.52 5.43 -3.32
CA ARG A 120 -16.95 4.82 -4.52
C ARG A 120 -15.45 4.64 -4.33
N LEU A 121 -14.93 3.53 -4.84
CA LEU A 121 -13.50 3.28 -5.01
C LEU A 121 -13.16 3.36 -6.49
N ASN A 122 -12.24 4.22 -6.86
CA ASN A 122 -11.78 4.37 -8.24
C ASN A 122 -10.54 3.51 -8.48
N LYS A 123 -10.38 3.08 -9.72
CA LYS A 123 -9.08 2.62 -10.22
C LYS A 123 -8.11 3.80 -10.27
N THR A 124 -6.84 3.52 -10.06
CA THR A 124 -5.75 4.49 -10.17
C THR A 124 -4.82 4.12 -11.31
N CYS A 125 -4.10 5.11 -11.84
CA CYS A 125 -3.08 4.86 -12.86
C CYS A 125 -2.02 3.93 -12.29
N ARG A 126 -1.55 2.98 -13.11
CA ARG A 126 -0.35 2.22 -12.76
C ARG A 126 0.87 3.13 -12.81
N TRP A 127 1.81 2.89 -11.92
CA TRP A 127 3.08 3.60 -11.93
C TRP A 127 4.17 2.71 -12.52
N ASN A 128 4.98 3.28 -13.41
CA ASN A 128 6.17 2.64 -13.95
C ASN A 128 7.39 3.13 -13.18
N ILE A 129 7.96 2.25 -12.37
CA ILE A 129 9.11 2.57 -11.51
C ILE A 129 10.43 2.78 -12.27
N ILE A 130 10.57 2.20 -13.48
CA ILE A 130 11.78 2.37 -14.29
C ILE A 130 11.80 3.79 -14.90
N GLU A 131 10.65 4.23 -15.37
CA GLU A 131 10.49 5.50 -16.08
C GLU A 131 9.96 6.63 -15.18
N ASP A 132 9.73 6.33 -13.89
CA ASP A 132 9.18 7.21 -12.86
C ASP A 132 7.93 8.00 -13.32
N LYS A 133 6.93 7.30 -13.87
CA LYS A 133 5.74 7.96 -14.43
C LYS A 133 4.45 7.14 -14.36
N ASN A 134 3.33 7.85 -14.34
CA ASN A 134 2.01 7.22 -14.44
C ASN A 134 1.72 6.74 -15.86
N LEU A 135 1.15 5.56 -15.94
CA LEU A 135 0.69 4.92 -17.17
C LEU A 135 -0.78 5.25 -17.41
N LYS A 136 -1.21 5.16 -18.67
CA LYS A 136 -2.62 5.38 -19.05
C LYS A 136 -3.55 4.28 -18.52
N GLU A 137 -3.02 3.08 -18.31
CA GLU A 137 -3.79 1.96 -17.77
C GLU A 137 -4.18 2.25 -16.31
N THR A 138 -5.47 2.09 -16.00
CA THR A 138 -5.99 2.20 -14.65
C THR A 138 -6.41 0.83 -14.12
N VAL A 139 -5.97 0.52 -12.89
CA VAL A 139 -6.25 -0.74 -12.20
C VAL A 139 -6.53 -0.47 -10.72
N PHE A 140 -6.85 -1.51 -9.96
CA PHE A 140 -6.75 -1.51 -8.50
C PHE A 140 -5.35 -2.01 -8.12
N PRO A 141 -4.31 -1.17 -8.00
CA PRO A 141 -2.94 -1.67 -7.93
C PRO A 141 -2.67 -2.48 -6.65
N ALA A 142 -3.38 -2.21 -5.54
CA ALA A 142 -3.04 -2.82 -4.26
C ALA A 142 -3.37 -4.32 -4.27
N GLN A 143 -2.61 -5.09 -3.51
CA GLN A 143 -2.91 -6.51 -3.34
C GLN A 143 -4.16 -6.68 -2.48
N PHE A 144 -4.28 -5.86 -1.42
CA PHE A 144 -5.41 -5.87 -0.50
C PHE A 144 -6.04 -4.48 -0.38
N TYR A 145 -7.35 -4.45 -0.23
CA TYR A 145 -8.15 -3.26 -0.01
C TYR A 145 -8.98 -3.45 1.26
N ILE A 146 -8.88 -2.50 2.17
CA ILE A 146 -9.56 -2.48 3.45
C ILE A 146 -10.54 -1.29 3.43
N LEU A 147 -11.82 -1.57 3.64
CA LEU A 147 -12.83 -0.54 3.83
C LEU A 147 -13.32 -0.55 5.27
N ALA A 148 -13.01 0.50 6.01
CA ALA A 148 -13.56 0.78 7.32
C ALA A 148 -14.94 1.46 7.19
N GLN A 149 -15.98 0.70 7.48
CA GLN A 149 -17.35 1.21 7.58
C GLN A 149 -17.59 1.74 9.00
N MET A 150 -17.74 3.05 9.10
CA MET A 150 -18.00 3.75 10.35
C MET A 150 -19.50 3.74 10.67
N GLY A 151 -19.83 3.47 11.92
CA GLY A 151 -21.17 3.74 12.46
C GLY A 151 -21.43 5.25 12.67
N PRO A 152 -22.68 5.63 12.96
CA PRO A 152 -23.06 7.04 13.16
C PRO A 152 -22.57 7.64 14.48
N GLN A 153 -22.09 6.82 15.42
CA GLN A 153 -21.79 7.25 16.79
C GLN A 153 -20.29 7.32 17.06
N VAL A 154 -19.79 8.55 17.23
CA VAL A 154 -18.48 8.83 17.83
C VAL A 154 -18.76 9.57 19.13
N SER A 155 -18.13 9.15 20.22
CA SER A 155 -18.30 9.78 21.53
C SER A 155 -16.96 10.12 22.14
N PHE A 156 -16.91 11.25 22.84
CA PHE A 156 -15.75 11.68 23.61
C PHE A 156 -16.00 11.52 25.09
N SER A 157 -14.95 11.16 25.80
CA SER A 157 -14.85 11.25 27.26
C SER A 157 -13.58 12.01 27.64
N ASP A 158 -13.43 12.35 28.92
CA ASP A 158 -12.27 13.11 29.43
C ASP A 158 -10.91 12.39 29.24
N SER A 159 -10.90 11.09 28.91
CA SER A 159 -9.68 10.28 28.77
C SER A 159 -9.59 9.47 27.48
N ALA A 160 -10.65 9.41 26.65
CA ALA A 160 -10.64 8.59 25.45
C ALA A 160 -11.60 9.10 24.37
N LEU A 161 -11.15 8.98 23.12
CA LEU A 161 -11.98 9.02 21.92
C LEU A 161 -12.52 7.61 21.63
N ASN A 162 -13.83 7.48 21.53
CA ASN A 162 -14.47 6.26 21.06
C ASN A 162 -15.00 6.46 19.64
N LEU A 163 -14.42 5.73 18.68
CA LEU A 163 -14.80 5.76 17.26
C LEU A 163 -16.07 4.95 16.95
N GLY A 164 -16.66 4.31 17.97
CA GLY A 164 -17.81 3.42 17.83
C GLY A 164 -17.44 2.07 17.23
N ALA A 165 -18.45 1.27 16.91
CA ALA A 165 -18.26 0.01 16.20
C ALA A 165 -17.87 0.32 14.73
N ILE A 166 -16.65 -0.06 14.35
CA ILE A 166 -16.17 -0.03 12.97
C ILE A 166 -16.15 -1.46 12.45
N THR A 167 -16.74 -1.66 11.27
CA THR A 167 -16.65 -2.92 10.55
C THR A 167 -15.65 -2.77 9.42
N PHE A 168 -14.68 -3.68 9.33
CA PHE A 168 -13.67 -3.71 8.29
C PHE A 168 -14.01 -4.77 7.25
N HIS A 169 -14.11 -4.35 5.99
CA HIS A 169 -14.34 -5.22 4.85
C HIS A 169 -13.05 -5.35 4.04
N VAL A 170 -12.63 -6.57 3.71
CA VAL A 170 -11.36 -6.81 3.02
C VAL A 170 -11.60 -7.49 1.66
N ARG A 171 -10.97 -6.95 0.62
CA ARG A 171 -10.97 -7.50 -0.74
C ARG A 171 -9.56 -7.56 -1.31
N THR A 172 -9.31 -8.50 -2.20
CA THR A 172 -8.10 -8.48 -3.01
C THR A 172 -8.28 -7.58 -4.23
N GLY A 173 -7.20 -6.98 -4.74
CA GLY A 173 -7.27 -6.18 -5.97
C GLY A 173 -7.81 -6.99 -7.16
N GLU A 174 -7.46 -8.28 -7.27
CA GLU A 174 -7.98 -9.20 -8.29
C GLU A 174 -9.50 -9.41 -8.20
N GLU A 175 -10.07 -9.45 -6.99
CA GLU A 175 -11.52 -9.50 -6.80
C GLU A 175 -12.18 -8.20 -7.24
N LEU A 176 -11.59 -7.06 -6.89
CA LEU A 176 -12.14 -5.76 -7.28
C LEU A 176 -12.12 -5.57 -8.78
N GLU A 177 -11.08 -6.02 -9.48
CA GLU A 177 -11.02 -6.02 -10.94
C GLU A 177 -12.19 -6.80 -11.55
N ARG A 178 -12.44 -8.02 -11.05
CA ARG A 178 -13.57 -8.85 -11.50
C ARG A 178 -14.92 -8.21 -11.19
N LEU A 179 -15.08 -7.62 -10.01
CA LEU A 179 -16.33 -6.97 -9.58
C LEU A 179 -16.61 -5.66 -10.31
N ALA A 180 -15.58 -4.95 -10.73
CA ALA A 180 -15.71 -3.74 -11.52
C ALA A 180 -16.08 -4.04 -12.99
N ALA A 181 -15.75 -5.22 -13.51
CA ALA A 181 -16.14 -5.69 -14.84
C ALA A 181 -15.87 -4.64 -15.96
N GLY A 182 -14.68 -4.03 -15.93
CA GLY A 182 -14.28 -2.99 -16.88
C GLY A 182 -14.70 -1.55 -16.52
N GLN A 183 -15.44 -1.35 -15.42
CA GLN A 183 -15.76 -0.02 -14.92
C GLN A 183 -14.56 0.63 -14.23
N GLN A 184 -14.50 1.96 -14.26
CA GLN A 184 -13.45 2.76 -13.61
C GLN A 184 -13.61 2.86 -12.09
N SER A 185 -14.78 2.49 -11.56
CA SER A 185 -15.05 2.56 -10.12
C SER A 185 -16.02 1.50 -9.64
N LEU A 186 -15.96 1.23 -8.34
CA LEU A 186 -16.80 0.26 -7.64
C LEU A 186 -17.58 0.96 -6.50
N GLY A 187 -18.87 0.66 -6.37
CA GLY A 187 -19.69 1.14 -5.25
C GLY A 187 -19.61 0.27 -4.02
N PHE A 188 -20.03 0.85 -2.89
CA PHE A 188 -20.07 0.18 -1.58
C PHE A 188 -20.73 -1.20 -1.62
N ALA A 189 -21.95 -1.29 -2.17
CA ALA A 189 -22.71 -2.55 -2.19
C ALA A 189 -21.98 -3.66 -2.96
N ARG A 190 -21.22 -3.32 -4.02
CA ARG A 190 -20.41 -4.31 -4.74
C ARG A 190 -19.12 -4.65 -4.00
N PHE A 191 -18.52 -3.68 -3.31
CA PHE A 191 -17.32 -3.90 -2.50
C PHE A 191 -17.63 -4.85 -1.34
N VAL A 192 -18.69 -4.57 -0.58
CA VAL A 192 -19.12 -5.38 0.56
C VAL A 192 -19.71 -6.71 0.08
N GLY A 193 -20.54 -6.70 -0.97
CA GLY A 193 -21.13 -7.92 -1.52
C GLY A 193 -22.06 -8.63 -0.53
N ASP A 194 -22.12 -9.96 -0.60
CA ASP A 194 -22.90 -10.77 0.32
C ASP A 194 -22.15 -11.00 1.63
N GLU A 195 -22.59 -10.29 2.69
CA GLU A 195 -22.00 -10.39 4.03
C GLU A 195 -22.22 -11.75 4.70
N SER A 196 -23.15 -12.58 4.21
CA SER A 196 -23.29 -13.95 4.73
C SER A 196 -22.17 -14.87 4.24
N ALA A 197 -21.66 -14.61 3.04
CA ALA A 197 -20.56 -15.37 2.44
C ALA A 197 -19.19 -14.80 2.82
N ARG A 198 -19.09 -13.48 3.03
CA ARG A 198 -17.87 -12.82 3.50
C ARG A 198 -18.22 -11.73 4.50
N PRO A 199 -18.37 -12.07 5.78
CA PRO A 199 -18.68 -11.07 6.80
C PRO A 199 -17.51 -10.10 6.97
N GLY A 200 -17.84 -8.85 7.31
CA GLY A 200 -16.85 -7.91 7.81
C GLY A 200 -16.27 -8.37 9.14
N CYS A 201 -15.16 -7.76 9.55
CA CYS A 201 -14.43 -8.11 10.77
C CYS A 201 -14.21 -6.89 11.67
N GLY A 202 -13.92 -7.13 12.95
CA GLY A 202 -13.49 -6.09 13.88
C GLY A 202 -12.00 -5.78 13.78
N TYR A 203 -11.57 -4.69 14.41
CA TYR A 203 -10.17 -4.20 14.38
C TYR A 203 -9.14 -5.27 14.78
N ASP A 204 -9.42 -6.06 15.82
CA ASP A 204 -8.50 -7.09 16.30
C ASP A 204 -8.46 -8.35 15.44
N GLN A 205 -9.49 -8.57 14.61
CA GLN A 205 -9.58 -9.72 13.70
C GLN A 205 -8.90 -9.44 12.35
N LEU A 206 -8.67 -8.16 12.03
CA LEU A 206 -8.15 -7.73 10.74
C LEU A 206 -6.81 -8.39 10.34
N PRO A 207 -5.81 -8.55 11.24
CA PRO A 207 -4.58 -9.26 10.89
C PRO A 207 -4.82 -10.72 10.49
N ALA A 208 -5.69 -11.43 11.20
CA ALA A 208 -6.02 -12.82 10.91
C ALA A 208 -6.74 -12.98 9.55
N VAL A 209 -7.62 -12.04 9.21
CA VAL A 209 -8.28 -12.00 7.89
C VAL A 209 -7.26 -11.80 6.77
N LEU A 210 -6.30 -10.88 6.94
CA LEU A 210 -5.23 -10.67 5.95
C LEU A 210 -4.29 -11.86 5.85
N LEU A 211 -3.95 -12.49 6.96
CA LEU A 211 -3.16 -13.72 6.98
C LEU A 211 -3.83 -14.84 6.17
N ASP A 212 -5.13 -15.07 6.36
CA ASP A 212 -5.87 -16.09 5.59
C ASP A 212 -5.84 -15.77 4.07
N LEU A 213 -6.12 -14.53 3.69
CA LEU A 213 -6.07 -14.11 2.29
C LEU A 213 -4.67 -14.23 1.69
N GLN A 214 -3.63 -13.86 2.43
CA GLN A 214 -2.24 -13.99 1.99
C GLN A 214 -1.81 -15.46 1.90
N THR A 215 -2.28 -16.31 2.81
CA THR A 215 -2.08 -17.77 2.76
C THR A 215 -2.71 -18.37 1.51
N GLN A 216 -3.96 -18.01 1.20
CA GLN A 216 -4.64 -18.46 -0.02
C GLN A 216 -3.91 -17.98 -1.27
N ARG A 217 -3.42 -16.73 -1.28
CA ARG A 217 -2.62 -16.19 -2.38
C ARG A 217 -1.31 -16.97 -2.56
N LEU A 218 -0.59 -17.25 -1.48
CA LEU A 218 0.62 -18.07 -1.50
C LEU A 218 0.34 -19.47 -2.04
N GLN A 219 -0.74 -20.12 -1.59
CA GLN A 219 -1.13 -21.45 -2.09
C GLN A 219 -1.45 -21.44 -3.59
N ARG A 220 -2.09 -20.38 -4.09
CA ARG A 220 -2.39 -20.24 -5.53
C ARG A 220 -1.12 -20.07 -6.35
N VAL A 221 -0.22 -19.15 -5.97
CA VAL A 221 1.00 -18.91 -6.74
C VAL A 221 1.93 -20.13 -6.70
N ARG A 222 2.07 -20.82 -5.56
CA ARG A 222 2.91 -22.02 -5.42
C ARG A 222 2.56 -23.16 -6.38
N LYS A 223 1.32 -23.22 -6.87
CA LYS A 223 0.93 -24.22 -7.89
C LYS A 223 1.54 -23.96 -9.26
N LYS A 224 1.95 -22.71 -9.53
CA LYS A 224 2.55 -22.24 -10.79
C LYS A 224 4.07 -22.13 -10.73
N LEU A 225 4.64 -22.07 -9.52
CA LEU A 225 6.08 -21.93 -9.32
C LEU A 225 6.80 -23.29 -9.42
N ARG A 226 8.07 -23.27 -9.78
CA ARG A 226 8.92 -24.46 -9.66
C ARG A 226 9.08 -24.83 -8.18
N PRO A 227 8.98 -26.11 -7.78
CA PRO A 227 8.93 -26.51 -6.37
C PRO A 227 10.09 -26.02 -5.49
N ASP A 228 11.30 -25.99 -6.05
CA ASP A 228 12.52 -25.64 -5.32
C ASP A 228 12.97 -24.19 -5.54
N TRP A 229 12.19 -23.40 -6.28
CA TRP A 229 12.56 -22.02 -6.55
C TRP A 229 12.38 -21.15 -5.31
N LYS A 230 13.42 -20.37 -5.02
CA LYS A 230 13.43 -19.34 -3.99
C LYS A 230 14.24 -18.14 -4.48
N LEU A 231 13.72 -16.94 -4.25
CA LEU A 231 14.48 -15.72 -4.47
C LEU A 231 15.56 -15.62 -3.38
N VAL A 232 16.81 -15.45 -3.80
CA VAL A 232 17.92 -15.12 -2.90
C VAL A 232 17.96 -13.61 -2.77
N PRO A 233 17.57 -13.01 -1.62
CA PRO A 233 17.64 -11.57 -1.45
C PRO A 233 19.09 -11.10 -1.58
N ARG A 234 19.31 -9.94 -2.19
CA ARG A 234 20.65 -9.36 -2.25
C ARG A 234 21.00 -8.73 -0.91
N ASP A 235 22.15 -9.12 -0.37
CA ASP A 235 22.74 -8.47 0.80
C ASP A 235 23.35 -7.12 0.39
N GLY A 236 23.02 -6.06 1.14
CA GLY A 236 23.55 -4.71 0.89
C GLY A 236 22.81 -3.63 1.69
N GLN A 237 23.40 -2.43 1.78
CA GLN A 237 22.70 -1.23 2.28
C GLN A 237 21.85 -0.56 1.19
N ASP A 238 21.87 -1.09 -0.02
CA ASP A 238 21.27 -0.48 -1.21
C ASP A 238 19.82 -0.95 -1.41
N ASP A 239 18.98 -0.06 -1.96
CA ASP A 239 17.59 -0.31 -2.30
C ASP A 239 17.47 -1.19 -3.56
N PHE A 240 17.77 -2.48 -3.42
CA PHE A 240 17.58 -3.47 -4.48
C PHE A 240 16.14 -3.95 -4.57
N MET A 241 15.62 -4.03 -5.80
CA MET A 241 14.24 -4.40 -6.06
C MET A 241 14.16 -5.52 -7.10
N PRO A 242 13.46 -6.63 -6.81
CA PRO A 242 13.18 -7.64 -7.83
C PRO A 242 12.02 -7.15 -8.70
N LEU A 243 12.29 -6.88 -9.97
CA LEU A 243 11.28 -6.45 -10.93
C LEU A 243 10.94 -7.57 -11.92
N ALA A 244 9.67 -7.63 -12.32
CA ALA A 244 9.20 -8.42 -13.44
C ALA A 244 8.81 -7.47 -14.57
N VAL A 245 9.66 -7.35 -15.59
CA VAL A 245 9.56 -6.30 -16.61
C VAL A 245 9.05 -6.90 -17.91
N GLU A 246 7.93 -6.37 -18.38
CA GLU A 246 7.38 -6.70 -19.69
C GLU A 246 8.11 -5.92 -20.78
N ARG A 247 8.60 -6.63 -21.81
CA ARG A 247 9.25 -6.09 -23.01
C ARG A 247 9.01 -7.01 -24.20
N ASP A 248 8.66 -6.44 -25.34
CA ASP A 248 8.34 -7.15 -26.58
C ASP A 248 7.35 -8.34 -26.35
N GLY A 249 6.35 -8.13 -25.49
CA GLY A 249 5.36 -9.15 -25.13
C GLY A 249 5.88 -10.33 -24.29
N LYS A 250 7.07 -10.22 -23.68
CA LYS A 250 7.65 -11.19 -22.74
C LYS A 250 7.92 -10.53 -21.40
N VAL A 251 7.83 -11.30 -20.32
CA VAL A 251 8.16 -10.81 -18.97
C VAL A 251 9.47 -11.44 -18.50
N GLU A 252 10.44 -10.60 -18.16
CA GLU A 252 11.75 -11.00 -17.64
C GLU A 252 11.92 -10.55 -16.20
N ALA A 253 12.50 -11.42 -15.37
CA ALA A 253 12.78 -11.13 -13.97
C ALA A 253 14.22 -10.66 -13.80
N TRP A 254 14.42 -9.54 -13.12
CA TRP A 254 15.74 -8.95 -12.91
C TRP A 254 15.82 -8.23 -11.56
N TRP A 255 17.01 -8.18 -10.99
CA TRP A 255 17.31 -7.24 -9.91
C TRP A 255 17.58 -5.87 -10.49
N TYR A 256 16.97 -4.87 -9.86
CA TYR A 256 17.18 -3.46 -10.15
C TYR A 256 17.74 -2.73 -8.94
N TRP A 257 18.47 -1.66 -9.20
CA TRP A 257 18.94 -0.72 -8.18
C TRP A 257 18.32 0.65 -8.46
N GLN A 258 17.75 1.27 -7.43
CA GLN A 258 17.26 2.64 -7.52
C GLN A 258 18.43 3.62 -7.32
N VAL A 259 18.67 4.45 -8.32
CA VAL A 259 19.76 5.45 -8.33
C VAL A 259 19.24 6.81 -8.73
N GLU A 260 19.81 7.86 -8.14
CA GLU A 260 19.56 9.24 -8.58
C GLU A 260 20.54 9.59 -9.71
N VAL A 261 20.01 9.88 -10.89
CA VAL A 261 20.76 10.33 -12.06
C VAL A 261 20.24 11.70 -12.45
N GLU A 262 21.11 12.71 -12.39
CA GLU A 262 20.76 14.09 -12.77
C GLU A 262 19.54 14.66 -12.02
N GLY A 263 19.37 14.31 -10.74
CA GLY A 263 18.24 14.78 -9.92
C GLY A 263 16.94 13.99 -10.11
N LYS A 264 16.96 12.89 -10.87
CA LYS A 264 15.82 11.99 -11.07
C LYS A 264 16.14 10.60 -10.58
N TRP A 265 15.23 10.00 -9.81
CA TRP A 265 15.35 8.61 -9.40
C TRP A 265 15.00 7.68 -10.57
N THR A 266 15.87 6.74 -10.89
CA THR A 266 15.66 5.74 -11.94
C THR A 266 16.09 4.36 -11.46
N ALA A 267 15.40 3.32 -11.94
CA ALA A 267 15.76 1.94 -11.66
C ALA A 267 16.63 1.38 -12.79
N VAL A 268 17.87 0.97 -12.45
CA VAL A 268 18.81 0.37 -13.40
C VAL A 268 18.91 -1.16 -13.23
N PRO A 269 18.89 -1.95 -14.32
CA PRO A 269 19.01 -3.40 -14.23
C PRO A 269 20.43 -3.82 -13.85
N ILE A 270 20.54 -4.84 -12.99
CA ILE A 270 21.80 -5.34 -12.45
C ILE A 270 22.08 -6.74 -12.97
N GLU A 271 21.19 -7.68 -12.65
CA GLU A 271 21.36 -9.10 -12.97
C GLU A 271 20.02 -9.78 -13.22
N PRO A 272 19.98 -10.78 -14.11
CA PRO A 272 18.78 -11.56 -14.35
C PRO A 272 18.48 -12.47 -13.17
N ILE A 273 17.20 -12.65 -12.88
CA ILE A 273 16.68 -13.61 -11.91
C ILE A 273 16.13 -14.80 -12.70
N GLU A 274 16.47 -16.03 -12.30
CA GLU A 274 15.92 -17.21 -12.92
C GLU A 274 14.38 -17.22 -12.79
N SER A 275 13.69 -17.43 -13.92
CA SER A 275 12.22 -17.45 -13.97
C SER A 275 11.64 -18.40 -12.91
N PRO A 276 10.71 -17.96 -12.06
CA PRO A 276 10.18 -18.81 -11.00
C PRO A 276 9.12 -19.81 -11.50
N TRP A 277 8.68 -19.70 -12.75
CA TRP A 277 7.51 -20.38 -13.29
C TRP A 277 7.84 -21.78 -13.82
N LEU A 278 6.84 -22.66 -13.80
CA LEU A 278 6.88 -23.92 -14.55
C LEU A 278 6.91 -23.64 -16.07
N PRO A 279 7.49 -24.54 -16.90
CA PRO A 279 7.74 -24.26 -18.33
C PRO A 279 6.52 -23.87 -19.17
N ASP A 280 5.32 -24.36 -18.83
CA ASP A 280 4.08 -24.12 -19.59
C ASP A 280 3.15 -23.09 -18.94
N GLU A 281 3.56 -22.48 -17.83
CA GLU A 281 2.76 -21.47 -17.14
C GLU A 281 2.87 -20.12 -17.84
N THR A 282 1.73 -19.44 -18.01
CA THR A 282 1.66 -18.07 -18.52
C THR A 282 1.21 -17.14 -17.39
N PRO A 283 2.13 -16.67 -16.54
CA PRO A 283 1.80 -15.87 -15.37
C PRO A 283 1.29 -14.48 -15.78
N GLY A 284 0.20 -14.04 -15.14
CA GLY A 284 -0.21 -12.64 -15.20
C GLY A 284 0.61 -11.77 -14.26
N TRP A 285 0.47 -10.45 -14.37
CA TRP A 285 1.16 -9.51 -13.48
C TRP A 285 0.88 -9.75 -11.99
N ARG A 286 -0.34 -10.20 -11.63
CA ARG A 286 -0.70 -10.57 -10.26
C ARG A 286 0.03 -11.80 -9.73
N ASP A 287 0.39 -12.71 -10.62
CA ASP A 287 1.19 -13.88 -10.25
C ASP A 287 2.61 -13.42 -9.93
N TRP A 288 3.21 -12.56 -10.76
CA TRP A 288 4.53 -11.96 -10.49
C TRP A 288 4.58 -11.21 -9.17
N GLU A 289 3.57 -10.38 -8.88
CA GLU A 289 3.45 -9.74 -7.56
C GLU A 289 3.29 -10.74 -6.43
N ALA A 290 2.65 -11.89 -6.68
CA ALA A 290 2.48 -12.94 -5.66
C ALA A 290 3.75 -13.74 -5.42
N ALA A 291 4.63 -13.80 -6.42
CA ALA A 291 5.96 -14.37 -6.31
C ALA A 291 6.98 -13.42 -5.66
N GLY A 292 6.60 -12.16 -5.37
CA GLY A 292 7.44 -11.17 -4.69
C GLY A 292 8.12 -10.15 -5.61
N PHE A 293 7.71 -10.05 -6.87
CA PHE A 293 8.27 -9.09 -7.83
C PHE A 293 7.37 -7.86 -7.96
N ALA A 294 7.94 -6.67 -8.13
CA ALA A 294 7.18 -5.53 -8.62
C ALA A 294 7.05 -5.62 -10.15
N TYR A 295 5.82 -5.68 -10.67
CA TYR A 295 5.57 -5.82 -12.10
C TYR A 295 5.63 -4.47 -12.81
N VAL A 296 6.40 -4.39 -13.88
CA VAL A 296 6.56 -3.20 -14.73
C VAL A 296 6.02 -3.52 -16.13
N PRO A 297 4.85 -2.97 -16.51
CA PRO A 297 4.22 -3.27 -17.79
C PRO A 297 4.89 -2.50 -18.96
N GLU A 298 4.81 -3.07 -20.17
CA GLU A 298 5.24 -2.42 -21.41
C GLU A 298 4.10 -1.54 -21.93
N VAL A 299 3.98 -0.30 -21.46
CA VAL A 299 2.86 0.56 -21.85
C VAL A 299 3.31 2.00 -22.09
N VAL A 300 2.65 2.63 -23.07
CA VAL A 300 2.81 4.04 -23.40
C VAL A 300 2.49 4.89 -22.17
N ALA A 301 3.47 5.70 -21.76
CA ALA A 301 3.34 6.76 -20.77
C ALA A 301 2.05 7.58 -20.94
N MET A 302 1.51 8.11 -19.84
CA MET A 302 0.73 9.34 -19.98
C MET A 302 1.64 10.42 -20.59
N ALA A 303 1.16 11.15 -21.60
CA ALA A 303 1.87 12.33 -22.07
C ALA A 303 1.91 13.32 -20.91
N GLU A 304 3.09 13.89 -20.61
CA GLU A 304 3.17 15.00 -19.67
C GLU A 304 2.28 16.14 -20.19
N PRO A 305 1.49 16.79 -19.33
CA PRO A 305 0.81 18.01 -19.73
C PRO A 305 1.89 19.01 -20.16
N GLU A 306 1.81 19.53 -21.39
CA GLU A 306 2.70 20.60 -21.85
C GLU A 306 2.70 21.69 -20.78
N GLU A 307 3.88 21.99 -20.23
CA GLU A 307 4.07 23.18 -19.42
C GLU A 307 3.52 24.34 -20.24
N ALA A 308 2.44 24.95 -19.77
CA ALA A 308 1.94 26.17 -20.36
C ALA A 308 3.08 27.17 -20.26
N ILE A 309 3.73 27.44 -21.39
CA ILE A 309 4.71 28.51 -21.52
C ILE A 309 3.95 29.79 -21.20
N VAL A 310 4.01 30.22 -19.94
CA VAL A 310 3.64 31.58 -19.57
C VAL A 310 4.79 32.43 -20.10
N GLY A 311 4.60 32.92 -21.32
CA GLY A 311 5.51 33.89 -21.93
C GLY A 311 5.65 35.14 -21.07
N PRO A 312 6.77 35.87 -21.22
CA PRO A 312 7.16 36.99 -20.38
C PRO A 312 6.17 38.16 -20.36
#